data_AF-A0A3D5EXL6-F1
#
_entry.id   AF-A0A3D5EXL6-F1
#
_cell.length_a   1.000
_cell.length_b   1.000
_cell.length_c   1.000
_cell.angle_alpha   90.00
_cell.angle_beta   90.00
_cell.angle_gamma   90.00
#
_symmetry.space_group_name_H-M   'P 1'
#
loop_
_entity.id
_entity.type
_entity.pdbx_description
1 polymer ?
#
loop_
_entity_poly.entity_id
_entity_poly.type
_entity_poly.pdbx_seq_one_letter_code
_entity_poly.pdbx_strand_id
1 'polypeptide(L)'
;MSTLILFTLVALACSMNSLADQSRSYPFSIESEKQGDDGHRIVARNNGPAPISVMVSLAESRNIKADRPFPVFAVVPPRGGILHLAHLRPAMTGTGYSFGTRSSWMLGDFNARQSSDAMYRLPYRDGMAFRIGQAPGGPVSTHITPESEHAVDITMPEGTPVLAARGGLVIDTEASQVHVAQTPDMMAKANMVRIQHVDGTIAVYAHLAPGGVQVYPGQRVATGTQIGLAGSTGYSSGPHLHFAVQTVVRTGDGLTMVSLPFVFYVGDPPKVFAPRSGMLASA
;
A
#
# COMPACT_ATOMS: atom_id res chain seq x y z
N MET A 1 -29.72 -49.65 22.39
CA MET A 1 -28.39 -49.29 21.86
C MET A 1 -28.60 -48.16 20.86
N SER A 2 -28.49 -46.91 21.32
CA SER A 2 -28.72 -45.73 20.48
C SER A 2 -27.38 -45.22 19.96
N THR A 3 -27.20 -45.27 18.65
CA THR A 3 -25.98 -44.85 17.95
C THR A 3 -25.98 -43.33 17.84
N LEU A 4 -25.07 -42.67 18.58
CA LEU A 4 -24.83 -41.24 18.52
C LEU A 4 -23.96 -40.95 17.28
N ILE A 5 -24.54 -40.29 16.26
CA ILE A 5 -23.80 -39.82 15.08
C ILE A 5 -23.08 -38.53 15.47
N LEU A 6 -21.76 -38.61 15.64
CA LEU A 6 -20.88 -37.49 15.90
C LEU A 6 -20.63 -36.73 14.60
N PHE A 7 -21.33 -35.61 14.40
CA PHE A 7 -21.01 -34.66 13.34
C PHE A 7 -19.65 -34.03 13.64
N THR A 8 -18.62 -34.46 12.91
CA THR A 8 -17.31 -33.83 12.92
C THR A 8 -17.44 -32.51 12.18
N LEU A 9 -17.44 -31.40 12.92
CA LEU A 9 -17.37 -30.06 12.37
C LEU A 9 -15.98 -29.92 11.72
N VAL A 10 -15.90 -30.10 10.40
CA VAL A 10 -14.71 -29.73 9.63
C VAL A 10 -14.66 -28.20 9.63
N ALA A 11 -13.92 -27.64 10.59
CA ALA A 11 -13.53 -26.24 10.55
C ALA A 11 -12.62 -26.07 9.34
N LEU A 12 -13.21 -25.69 8.21
CA LEU A 12 -12.49 -25.24 7.04
C LEU A 12 -11.76 -23.96 7.47
N ALA A 13 -10.49 -24.08 7.80
CA ALA A 13 -9.62 -22.95 8.03
C ALA A 13 -9.47 -22.21 6.70
N CYS A 14 -10.39 -21.27 6.43
CA CYS A 14 -10.23 -20.26 5.40
C CYS A 14 -8.99 -19.46 5.77
N SER A 15 -7.88 -19.79 5.12
CA SER A 15 -6.64 -19.04 5.17
C SER A 15 -6.95 -17.63 4.67
N MET A 16 -6.83 -16.66 5.57
CA MET A 16 -6.91 -15.24 5.25
C MET A 16 -5.68 -14.85 4.43
N ASN A 17 -5.74 -15.10 3.12
CA ASN A 17 -4.85 -14.48 2.15
C ASN A 17 -5.46 -13.13 1.74
N SER A 18 -5.49 -12.18 2.67
CA SER A 18 -5.82 -10.79 2.38
C SER A 18 -4.53 -9.96 2.41
N LEU A 19 -4.37 -9.08 1.42
CA LEU A 19 -3.25 -8.13 1.21
C LEU A 19 -1.88 -8.70 0.81
N ALA A 20 -1.56 -9.97 1.10
CA ALA A 20 -0.25 -10.55 0.79
C ALA A 20 0.03 -10.78 -0.72
N ASP A 21 -0.99 -10.93 -1.55
CA ASP A 21 -0.84 -11.42 -2.93
C ASP A 21 -0.36 -10.34 -3.93
N GLN A 22 -0.69 -9.06 -3.73
CA GLN A 22 -0.22 -7.97 -4.60
C GLN A 22 1.24 -7.58 -4.38
N SER A 23 1.82 -7.92 -3.22
CA SER A 23 3.25 -7.78 -2.97
C SER A 23 4.11 -8.64 -3.91
N ARG A 24 3.53 -9.66 -4.57
CA ARG A 24 4.27 -10.63 -5.38
C ARG A 24 4.75 -10.13 -6.75
N SER A 25 4.20 -9.04 -7.30
CA SER A 25 4.64 -8.51 -8.61
C SER A 25 5.71 -7.42 -8.52
N TYR A 26 5.90 -6.82 -7.34
CA TYR A 26 6.91 -5.78 -7.19
C TYR A 26 8.30 -6.43 -7.16
N PRO A 27 9.29 -5.92 -7.93
CA PRO A 27 10.59 -6.59 -8.08
C PRO A 27 11.52 -6.32 -6.88
N PHE A 28 11.14 -6.87 -5.73
CA PHE A 28 11.84 -6.80 -4.46
C PHE A 28 12.09 -8.20 -3.89
N SER A 29 13.29 -8.44 -3.34
CA SER A 29 13.63 -9.68 -2.66
C SER A 29 14.43 -9.44 -1.39
N ILE A 30 14.34 -10.40 -0.46
CA ILE A 30 15.20 -10.52 0.72
C ILE A 30 15.75 -11.94 0.70
N GLU A 31 17.07 -12.06 0.70
CA GLU A 31 17.77 -13.33 0.54
C GLU A 31 18.84 -13.49 1.63
N SER A 32 19.12 -14.74 1.98
CA SER A 32 20.25 -15.10 2.83
C SER A 32 21.35 -15.72 1.97
N GLU A 33 22.47 -15.01 1.84
CA GLU A 33 23.59 -15.40 0.98
C GLU A 33 24.74 -15.95 1.82
N LYS A 34 25.14 -17.20 1.59
CA LYS A 34 26.29 -17.82 2.26
C LYS A 34 27.60 -17.12 1.88
N GLN A 35 28.41 -16.74 2.86
CA GLN A 35 29.70 -16.05 2.69
C GLN A 35 30.87 -17.01 2.98
N GLY A 36 30.90 -18.17 2.31
CA GLY A 36 31.88 -19.23 2.59
C GLY A 36 31.79 -19.71 4.04
N ASP A 37 32.90 -19.67 4.77
CA ASP A 37 32.99 -20.06 6.18
C ASP A 37 32.63 -18.91 7.15
N ASP A 38 32.50 -17.68 6.63
CA ASP A 38 32.24 -16.46 7.41
C ASP A 38 30.75 -16.26 7.74
N GLY A 39 29.91 -17.26 7.45
CA GLY A 39 28.50 -17.25 7.80
C GLY A 39 27.55 -16.90 6.66
N HIS A 40 26.51 -16.12 6.93
CA HIS A 40 25.50 -15.68 5.97
C HIS A 40 25.27 -14.16 6.05
N ARG A 41 24.98 -13.55 4.91
CA ARG A 41 24.54 -12.16 4.82
C ARG A 41 23.07 -12.10 4.44
N ILE A 42 22.29 -11.30 5.15
CA ILE A 42 20.92 -10.98 4.76
C ILE A 42 20.98 -9.77 3.82
N VAL A 43 20.50 -9.94 2.60
CA VAL A 43 20.56 -8.93 1.53
C VAL A 43 19.15 -8.62 1.05
N ALA A 44 18.80 -7.35 0.95
CA ALA A 44 17.58 -6.90 0.29
C ALA A 44 17.91 -6.23 -1.05
N ARG A 45 17.12 -6.55 -2.08
CA ARG A 45 17.30 -6.06 -3.45
C ARG A 45 16.00 -5.45 -3.94
N ASN A 46 16.05 -4.24 -4.49
CA ASN A 46 14.90 -3.50 -4.97
C ASN A 46 15.15 -2.95 -6.38
N ASN A 47 14.57 -3.60 -7.38
CA ASN A 47 14.63 -3.15 -8.77
C ASN A 47 13.41 -2.30 -9.17
N GLY A 48 12.48 -2.06 -8.24
CA GLY A 48 11.24 -1.36 -8.53
C GLY A 48 11.38 0.16 -8.50
N PRO A 49 10.35 0.90 -8.93
CA PRO A 49 10.41 2.35 -9.06
C PRO A 49 10.38 3.11 -7.73
N ALA A 50 9.97 2.48 -6.63
CA ALA A 50 9.73 3.06 -5.31
C ALA A 50 10.65 2.52 -4.21
N PRO A 51 10.94 3.30 -3.16
CA PRO A 51 11.62 2.77 -1.98
C PRO A 51 10.77 1.68 -1.32
N ILE A 52 11.43 0.70 -0.70
CA ILE A 52 10.79 -0.34 0.11
C ILE A 52 11.25 -0.20 1.55
N SER A 53 10.30 -0.05 2.45
CA SER A 53 10.51 -0.20 3.88
C SER A 53 10.53 -1.68 4.21
N VAL A 54 11.60 -2.16 4.84
CA VAL A 54 11.78 -3.56 5.22
C VAL A 54 12.06 -3.69 6.71
N MET A 55 11.50 -4.74 7.30
CA MET A 55 11.84 -5.24 8.61
C MET A 55 12.27 -6.70 8.51
N VAL A 56 13.40 -7.05 9.12
CA VAL A 56 13.85 -8.44 9.26
C VAL A 56 14.13 -8.75 10.72
N SER A 57 13.66 -9.90 11.19
CA SER A 57 13.86 -10.47 12.53
C SER A 57 14.49 -11.86 12.41
N LEU A 58 15.33 -12.24 13.37
CA LEU A 58 15.76 -13.63 13.51
C LEU A 58 14.64 -14.47 14.15
N ALA A 59 14.50 -15.70 13.66
CA ALA A 59 13.63 -16.71 14.25
C ALA A 59 14.40 -18.03 14.36
N GLU A 60 14.09 -18.84 15.38
CA GLU A 60 14.58 -20.23 15.47
C GLU A 60 16.12 -20.36 15.34
N SER A 61 16.86 -19.42 15.94
CA SER A 61 18.33 -19.36 15.81
C SER A 61 19.05 -20.24 16.82
N ARG A 62 20.07 -20.97 16.36
CA ARG A 62 20.99 -21.77 17.19
C ARG A 62 22.43 -21.45 16.80
N ASN A 63 23.27 -21.19 17.80
CA ASN A 63 24.70 -20.93 17.63
C ASN A 63 25.00 -19.79 16.63
N ILE A 64 24.22 -18.70 16.65
CA ILE A 64 24.39 -17.53 15.79
C ILE A 64 24.82 -16.31 16.59
N LYS A 65 25.71 -15.53 16.01
CA LYS A 65 26.03 -14.16 16.41
C LYS A 65 25.77 -13.23 15.22
N ALA A 66 24.93 -12.22 15.44
CA ALA A 66 24.70 -11.15 14.48
C ALA A 66 25.70 -10.00 14.66
N ASP A 67 25.96 -9.25 13.59
CA ASP A 67 26.75 -8.00 13.62
C ASP A 67 25.97 -6.81 14.22
N ARG A 68 24.65 -6.94 14.37
CA ARG A 68 23.76 -5.89 14.89
C ARG A 68 22.53 -6.44 15.61
N PRO A 69 21.83 -5.62 16.40
CA PRO A 69 20.55 -5.99 17.01
C PRO A 69 19.45 -6.25 15.98
N PHE A 70 18.50 -7.12 16.33
CA PHE A 70 17.27 -7.38 15.60
C PHE A 70 16.06 -6.93 16.42
N PRO A 71 14.92 -6.53 15.80
CA PRO A 71 14.70 -6.43 14.34
C PRO A 71 15.54 -5.35 13.65
N VAL A 72 15.91 -5.59 12.39
CA VAL A 72 16.54 -4.60 11.52
C VAL A 72 15.47 -3.94 10.68
N PHE A 73 15.36 -2.62 10.79
CA PHE A 73 14.53 -1.79 9.91
C PHE A 73 15.40 -1.02 8.93
N ALA A 74 15.07 -1.06 7.65
CA ALA A 74 15.79 -0.33 6.61
C ALA A 74 14.85 0.16 5.50
N VAL A 75 15.30 1.17 4.76
CA VAL A 75 14.64 1.62 3.53
C VAL A 75 15.55 1.27 2.36
N VAL A 76 15.12 0.33 1.53
CA VAL A 76 15.87 -0.15 0.37
C VAL A 76 15.59 0.78 -0.80
N PRO A 77 16.60 1.50 -1.32
CA PRO A 77 16.41 2.46 -2.41
C PRO A 77 15.78 1.82 -3.65
N PRO A 78 15.01 2.57 -4.45
CA PRO A 78 14.48 2.08 -5.73
C PRO A 78 15.58 1.86 -6.78
N ARG A 79 15.19 1.27 -7.91
CA ARG A 79 15.96 1.22 -9.18
C ARG A 79 17.35 0.60 -9.04
N GLY A 80 17.41 -0.61 -8.50
CA GLY A 80 18.65 -1.38 -8.33
C GLY A 80 19.28 -1.23 -6.95
N GLY A 81 18.52 -0.78 -5.95
CA GLY A 81 19.00 -0.69 -4.58
C GLY A 81 19.34 -2.06 -4.01
N ILE A 82 20.52 -2.18 -3.41
CA ILE A 82 20.96 -3.38 -2.69
C ILE A 82 21.40 -2.95 -1.30
N LEU A 83 20.82 -3.55 -0.26
CA LEU A 83 21.21 -3.30 1.13
C LEU A 83 21.63 -4.58 1.84
N HIS A 84 22.77 -4.51 2.52
CA HIS A 84 23.21 -5.54 3.45
C HIS A 84 22.56 -5.29 4.82
N LEU A 85 21.52 -6.06 5.12
CA LEU A 85 20.69 -5.86 6.30
C LEU A 85 21.37 -6.37 7.57
N ALA A 86 22.08 -7.51 7.50
CA ALA A 86 22.82 -8.07 8.62
C ALA A 86 23.83 -9.11 8.16
N HIS A 87 24.82 -9.39 9.00
CA HIS A 87 25.75 -10.49 8.85
C HIS A 87 25.63 -11.42 10.07
N LEU A 88 25.35 -12.70 9.79
CA LEU A 88 25.16 -13.76 10.76
C LEU A 88 26.33 -14.74 10.67
N ARG A 89 27.00 -15.00 11.79
CA ARG A 89 28.13 -15.93 11.88
C ARG A 89 27.93 -16.95 13.00
N PRO A 90 28.62 -18.11 12.98
CA PRO A 90 28.64 -19.01 14.12
C PRO A 90 29.09 -18.26 15.39
N ALA A 91 28.35 -18.40 16.49
CA ALA A 91 28.78 -17.86 17.78
C ALA A 91 29.97 -18.64 18.34
N MET A 92 29.97 -19.96 18.15
CA MET A 92 31.06 -20.89 18.45
C MET A 92 31.56 -21.54 17.16
N THR A 93 32.84 -21.34 16.86
CA THR A 93 33.53 -21.93 15.71
C THR A 93 33.62 -23.45 15.84
N GLY A 94 33.58 -24.17 14.72
CA GLY A 94 33.64 -25.65 14.71
C GLY A 94 32.35 -26.35 15.13
N THR A 95 31.32 -25.60 15.52
CA THR A 95 29.97 -26.13 15.81
C THR A 95 29.00 -25.69 14.71
N GLY A 96 28.11 -26.59 14.29
CA GLY A 96 27.03 -26.24 13.34
C GLY A 96 26.15 -25.11 13.87
N TYR A 97 25.51 -24.37 12.97
CA TYR A 97 24.58 -23.30 13.31
C TYR A 97 23.38 -23.32 12.38
N SER A 98 22.27 -22.75 12.84
CA SER A 98 21.04 -22.63 12.07
C SER A 98 20.31 -21.34 12.42
N PHE A 99 19.55 -20.80 11.48
CA PHE A 99 18.66 -19.67 11.70
C PHE A 99 17.51 -19.71 10.71
N GLY A 100 16.38 -19.16 11.14
CA GLY A 100 15.33 -18.66 10.27
C GLY A 100 15.27 -17.14 10.30
N THR A 101 14.59 -16.56 9.33
CA THR A 101 14.28 -15.13 9.29
C THR A 101 12.79 -14.94 9.15
N ARG A 102 12.24 -13.97 9.88
CA ARG A 102 10.91 -13.42 9.60
C ARG A 102 11.11 -12.05 8.99
N SER A 103 10.43 -11.77 7.89
CA SER A 103 10.53 -10.48 7.23
C SER A 103 9.17 -9.96 6.83
N SER A 104 8.99 -8.65 6.92
CA SER A 104 7.89 -7.92 6.33
C SER A 104 8.44 -6.74 5.55
N TRP A 105 7.73 -6.35 4.51
CA TRP A 105 8.10 -5.18 3.75
C TRP A 105 6.85 -4.46 3.24
N MET A 106 6.99 -3.16 3.01
CA MET A 106 5.93 -2.30 2.51
C MET A 106 6.51 -1.32 1.51
N LEU A 107 5.72 -1.04 0.47
CA LEU A 107 6.05 0.00 -0.49
C LEU A 107 6.01 1.37 0.19
N GLY A 108 7.07 2.16 0.02
CA GLY A 108 7.21 3.47 0.65
C GLY A 108 8.38 3.54 1.65
N ASP A 109 8.60 4.75 2.16
CA ASP A 109 9.67 5.07 3.12
C ASP A 109 9.04 5.36 4.49
N PHE A 110 9.36 4.59 5.53
CA PHE A 110 8.85 4.83 6.89
C PHE A 110 9.36 6.14 7.53
N ASN A 111 10.36 6.78 6.92
CA ASN A 111 10.85 8.11 7.28
C ASN A 111 10.12 9.22 6.52
N ALA A 112 9.24 8.90 5.56
CA ALA A 112 8.46 9.90 4.86
C ALA A 112 7.66 10.76 5.85
N ARG A 113 7.56 12.05 5.54
CA ARG A 113 6.83 13.03 6.34
C ARG A 113 6.04 13.90 5.40
N GLN A 114 4.72 13.89 5.53
CA GLN A 114 3.85 14.76 4.75
C GLN A 114 4.27 16.21 4.92
N SER A 115 4.40 16.94 3.81
CA SER A 115 4.69 18.37 3.87
C SER A 115 3.56 19.13 4.58
N SER A 116 3.89 20.12 5.40
CA SER A 116 2.90 20.92 6.13
C SER A 116 1.99 21.76 5.22
N ASP A 117 2.43 22.00 3.99
CA ASP A 117 1.71 22.70 2.92
C ASP A 117 1.08 21.74 1.89
N ALA A 118 1.08 20.43 2.17
CA ALA A 118 0.53 19.43 1.26
C ALA A 118 -0.97 19.64 1.06
N MET A 119 -1.33 20.08 -0.15
CA MET A 119 -2.71 20.17 -0.62
C MET A 119 -2.87 19.39 -1.92
N TYR A 120 -4.08 18.88 -2.14
CA TYR A 120 -4.40 17.97 -3.21
C TYR A 120 -5.46 18.60 -4.10
N ARG A 121 -5.24 18.65 -5.41
CA ARG A 121 -6.25 19.12 -6.34
C ARG A 121 -7.44 18.16 -6.31
N LEU A 122 -8.67 18.65 -6.49
CA LEU A 122 -9.78 17.75 -6.80
C LEU A 122 -9.43 16.85 -8.00
N PRO A 123 -9.55 15.51 -7.88
CA PRO A 123 -8.97 14.56 -8.83
C PRO A 123 -9.86 14.34 -10.07
N TYR A 124 -10.50 15.40 -10.57
CA TYR A 124 -11.36 15.39 -11.76
C TYR A 124 -11.31 16.75 -12.46
N ARG A 125 -11.83 16.81 -13.70
CA ARG A 125 -11.73 17.99 -14.56
C ARG A 125 -12.52 19.17 -13.99
N ASP A 126 -12.05 20.38 -14.27
CA ASP A 126 -12.76 21.62 -13.91
C ASP A 126 -14.15 21.65 -14.57
N GLY A 127 -15.10 22.29 -13.89
CA GLY A 127 -16.50 22.34 -14.30
C GLY A 127 -17.31 21.09 -13.94
N MET A 128 -16.70 20.08 -13.32
CA MET A 128 -17.41 18.93 -12.76
C MET A 128 -17.69 19.12 -11.27
N ALA A 129 -18.80 18.55 -10.81
CA ALA A 129 -19.16 18.54 -9.39
C ALA A 129 -19.68 17.17 -8.97
N PHE A 130 -19.14 16.65 -7.88
CA PHE A 130 -19.47 15.33 -7.35
C PHE A 130 -19.69 15.37 -5.85
N ARG A 131 -20.56 14.48 -5.36
CA ARG A 131 -20.79 14.35 -3.92
C ARG A 131 -19.68 13.50 -3.31
N ILE A 132 -19.18 13.95 -2.16
CA ILE A 132 -18.35 13.14 -1.28
C ILE A 132 -19.28 12.24 -0.48
N GLY A 133 -19.33 10.95 -0.83
CA GLY A 133 -20.19 9.96 -0.17
C GLY A 133 -19.67 9.63 1.23
N GLN A 134 -18.37 9.35 1.34
CA GLN A 134 -17.70 9.02 2.60
C GLN A 134 -16.45 9.88 2.79
N ALA A 135 -16.21 10.28 4.04
CA ALA A 135 -15.04 11.04 4.45
C ALA A 135 -14.84 10.87 5.98
N PRO A 136 -13.66 11.25 6.52
CA PRO A 136 -13.37 11.11 7.94
C PRO A 136 -14.38 11.85 8.82
N GLY A 137 -14.81 11.22 9.91
CA GLY A 137 -15.85 11.75 10.81
C GLY A 137 -17.28 11.71 10.27
N GLY A 138 -17.52 11.06 9.12
CA GLY A 138 -18.86 10.82 8.59
C GLY A 138 -19.68 9.80 9.40
N PRO A 139 -21.02 9.79 9.23
CA PRO A 139 -21.93 8.94 10.01
C PRO A 139 -21.85 7.44 9.69
N VAL A 140 -21.37 7.10 8.49
CA VAL A 140 -21.16 5.72 8.01
C VAL A 140 -19.84 5.69 7.28
N SER A 141 -18.87 4.92 7.77
CA SER A 141 -17.58 4.73 7.11
C SER A 141 -17.21 3.26 7.04
N THR A 142 -16.89 2.80 5.83
CA THR A 142 -16.22 1.51 5.59
C THR A 142 -14.70 1.64 5.83
N HIS A 143 -14.20 2.87 6.03
CA HIS A 143 -12.80 3.20 6.25
C HIS A 143 -12.40 3.01 7.72
N ILE A 144 -12.36 1.75 8.17
CA ILE A 144 -12.13 1.38 9.57
C ILE A 144 -10.71 0.83 9.83
N THR A 145 -9.87 0.78 8.80
CA THR A 145 -8.50 0.27 8.90
C THR A 145 -7.50 1.43 8.94
N PRO A 146 -6.30 1.25 9.54
CA PRO A 146 -5.31 2.32 9.61
C PRO A 146 -4.99 2.94 8.24
N GLU A 147 -4.91 2.11 7.20
CA GLU A 147 -4.61 2.54 5.83
C GLU A 147 -5.77 3.26 5.13
N SER A 148 -6.98 3.27 5.70
CA SER A 148 -8.16 3.89 5.10
C SER A 148 -8.79 4.98 5.97
N GLU A 149 -8.53 5.08 7.27
CA GLU A 149 -9.17 6.02 8.21
C GLU A 149 -9.39 7.45 7.67
N HIS A 150 -8.43 7.99 6.91
CA HIS A 150 -8.50 9.33 6.32
C HIS A 150 -8.95 9.38 4.85
N ALA A 151 -9.41 8.27 4.28
CA ALA A 151 -9.82 8.17 2.89
C ALA A 151 -11.16 8.88 2.60
N VAL A 152 -11.39 9.13 1.32
CA VAL A 152 -12.57 9.82 0.80
C VAL A 152 -13.11 9.07 -0.40
N ASP A 153 -14.41 8.81 -0.39
CA ASP A 153 -15.11 8.22 -1.53
C ASP A 153 -15.95 9.28 -2.22
N ILE A 154 -15.62 9.55 -3.48
CA ILE A 154 -16.24 10.59 -4.31
C ILE A 154 -17.15 9.91 -5.33
N THR A 155 -18.47 10.09 -5.18
CA THR A 155 -19.47 9.46 -6.05
C THR A 155 -19.45 10.12 -7.44
N MET A 156 -19.10 9.34 -8.47
CA MET A 156 -19.01 9.83 -9.83
C MET A 156 -19.35 8.72 -10.84
N PRO A 157 -19.93 9.07 -12.01
CA PRO A 157 -20.22 8.08 -13.05
C PRO A 157 -18.98 7.32 -13.50
N GLU A 158 -19.16 6.05 -13.86
CA GLU A 158 -18.13 5.28 -14.53
C GLU A 158 -17.68 5.98 -15.83
N GLY A 159 -16.39 5.91 -16.14
CA GLY A 159 -15.79 6.63 -17.26
C GLY A 159 -15.42 8.08 -16.97
N THR A 160 -15.73 8.61 -15.77
CA THR A 160 -15.29 9.96 -15.38
C THR A 160 -13.75 10.02 -15.37
N PRO A 161 -13.11 10.99 -16.06
CA PRO A 161 -11.67 11.15 -16.01
C PRO A 161 -11.15 11.42 -14.59
N VAL A 162 -10.23 10.57 -14.13
CA VAL A 162 -9.53 10.72 -12.85
C VAL A 162 -8.17 11.36 -13.10
N LEU A 163 -7.89 12.42 -12.36
CA LEU A 163 -6.66 13.20 -12.46
C LEU A 163 -5.76 12.98 -11.24
N ALA A 164 -4.44 13.07 -11.43
CA ALA A 164 -3.48 13.11 -10.34
C ALA A 164 -3.71 14.37 -9.49
N ALA A 165 -4.14 14.18 -8.24
CA ALA A 165 -4.40 15.24 -7.27
C ALA A 165 -3.14 16.03 -6.90
N ARG A 166 -1.97 15.37 -6.93
CA ARG A 166 -0.66 16.00 -6.71
C ARG A 166 0.38 15.27 -7.57
N GLY A 167 1.34 16.02 -8.11
CA GLY A 167 2.40 15.46 -8.96
C GLY A 167 3.28 14.47 -8.21
N GLY A 168 3.86 13.52 -8.95
CA GLY A 168 4.67 12.46 -8.35
C GLY A 168 5.13 11.39 -9.33
N LEU A 169 5.62 10.29 -8.76
CA LEU A 169 6.01 9.08 -9.47
C LEU A 169 4.91 8.03 -9.31
N VAL A 170 4.42 7.47 -10.41
CA VAL A 170 3.57 6.27 -10.36
C VAL A 170 4.42 5.11 -9.88
N ILE A 171 4.08 4.53 -8.74
CA ILE A 171 4.90 3.51 -8.06
C ILE A 171 4.32 2.11 -8.16
N ASP A 172 3.02 2.03 -8.42
CA ASP A 172 2.27 0.77 -8.49
C ASP A 172 0.94 0.99 -9.23
N THR A 173 0.48 -0.04 -9.93
CA THR A 173 -0.79 -0.05 -10.65
C THR A 173 -1.40 -1.45 -10.63
N GLU A 174 -2.70 -1.53 -10.42
CA GLU A 174 -3.49 -2.74 -10.68
C GLU A 174 -4.50 -2.40 -11.78
N ALA A 175 -4.52 -3.18 -12.86
CA ALA A 175 -5.32 -2.91 -14.05
C ALA A 175 -6.01 -4.16 -14.63
N SER A 176 -5.83 -5.32 -13.98
CA SER A 176 -6.31 -6.61 -14.48
C SER A 176 -7.71 -6.98 -13.97
N GLN A 177 -8.29 -6.18 -13.07
CA GLN A 177 -9.57 -6.48 -12.46
C GLN A 177 -10.71 -6.12 -13.42
N VAL A 178 -11.51 -7.13 -13.76
CA VAL A 178 -12.65 -7.01 -14.69
C VAL A 178 -14.01 -7.13 -14.00
N HIS A 179 -14.05 -7.45 -12.70
CA HIS A 179 -15.30 -7.68 -11.96
C HIS A 179 -15.65 -6.50 -11.05
N VAL A 180 -16.95 -6.16 -11.04
CA VAL A 180 -17.61 -5.44 -9.94
C VAL A 180 -17.97 -6.52 -8.91
N ALA A 181 -17.30 -6.57 -7.77
CA ALA A 181 -17.48 -7.65 -6.83
C ALA A 181 -18.36 -7.22 -5.65
N GLN A 182 -19.43 -7.97 -5.39
CA GLN A 182 -20.35 -7.71 -4.29
C GLN A 182 -20.02 -8.52 -3.01
N THR A 183 -18.89 -9.23 -2.98
CA THR A 183 -18.48 -10.05 -1.83
C THR A 183 -17.26 -9.46 -1.10
N PRO A 184 -17.22 -9.48 0.25
CA PRO A 184 -16.12 -8.92 1.04
C PRO A 184 -14.73 -9.49 0.70
N ASP A 185 -14.67 -10.75 0.24
CA ASP A 185 -13.43 -11.45 -0.14
C ASP A 185 -12.69 -10.81 -1.34
N MET A 186 -13.30 -9.80 -1.97
CA MET A 186 -12.76 -9.08 -3.13
C MET A 186 -12.35 -7.63 -2.80
N MET A 187 -12.32 -7.23 -1.52
CA MET A 187 -11.86 -5.90 -1.08
C MET A 187 -10.47 -5.53 -1.63
N ALA A 188 -9.58 -6.50 -1.81
CA ALA A 188 -8.23 -6.28 -2.35
C ALA A 188 -8.13 -6.27 -3.88
N LYS A 189 -9.26 -6.41 -4.62
CA LYS A 189 -9.28 -6.62 -6.08
C LYS A 189 -9.88 -5.44 -6.85
N ALA A 190 -9.43 -4.22 -6.55
CA ALA A 190 -9.79 -3.03 -7.30
C ALA A 190 -8.65 -2.62 -8.24
N ASN A 191 -8.97 -2.13 -9.43
CA ASN A 191 -7.99 -1.42 -10.24
C ASN A 191 -7.61 -0.13 -9.54
N MET A 192 -6.32 0.18 -9.53
CA MET A 192 -5.79 1.33 -8.82
C MET A 192 -4.52 1.89 -9.44
N VAL A 193 -4.23 3.13 -9.08
CA VAL A 193 -2.96 3.81 -9.30
C VAL A 193 -2.44 4.29 -7.95
N ARG A 194 -1.17 4.05 -7.66
CA ARG A 194 -0.46 4.67 -6.52
C ARG A 194 0.57 5.67 -7.03
N ILE A 195 0.59 6.86 -6.46
CA ILE A 195 1.53 7.93 -6.81
C ILE A 195 2.30 8.35 -5.56
N GLN A 196 3.63 8.20 -5.58
CA GLN A 196 4.50 8.74 -4.56
C GLN A 196 4.84 10.20 -4.84
N HIS A 197 4.61 11.07 -3.87
CA HIS A 197 4.96 12.48 -3.91
C HIS A 197 6.40 12.73 -3.47
N VAL A 198 6.88 13.96 -3.68
CA VAL A 198 8.27 14.35 -3.32
C VAL A 198 8.58 14.19 -1.84
N ASP A 199 7.58 14.28 -0.98
CA ASP A 199 7.68 14.13 0.48
C ASP A 199 7.61 12.66 0.95
N GLY A 200 7.53 11.72 0.00
CA GLY A 200 7.48 10.28 0.23
C GLY A 200 6.08 9.73 0.50
N THR A 201 5.07 10.59 0.71
CA THR A 201 3.66 10.15 0.87
C THR A 201 3.11 9.57 -0.42
N ILE A 202 2.11 8.70 -0.29
CA ILE A 202 1.55 7.94 -1.41
C ILE A 202 0.06 8.26 -1.54
N ALA A 203 -0.36 8.84 -2.65
CA ALA A 203 -1.77 8.93 -3.00
C ALA A 203 -2.24 7.64 -3.69
N VAL A 204 -3.40 7.14 -3.27
CA VAL A 204 -4.07 5.97 -3.84
C VAL A 204 -5.36 6.41 -4.53
N TYR A 205 -5.55 5.96 -5.76
CA TYR A 205 -6.75 6.17 -6.58
C TYR A 205 -7.28 4.78 -6.93
N ALA A 206 -8.39 4.36 -6.33
CA ALA A 206 -8.91 3.00 -6.47
C ALA A 206 -10.34 2.96 -7.05
N HIS A 207 -10.82 1.75 -7.30
CA HIS A 207 -12.07 1.44 -8.02
C HIS A 207 -12.08 1.94 -9.46
N LEU A 208 -10.92 2.02 -10.11
CA LEU A 208 -10.82 2.45 -11.51
C LEU A 208 -11.51 1.44 -12.44
N ALA A 209 -12.02 1.90 -13.58
CA ALA A 209 -12.74 1.05 -14.53
C ALA A 209 -11.84 -0.08 -15.10
N PRO A 210 -12.40 -1.23 -15.51
CA PRO A 210 -11.66 -2.22 -16.30
C PRO A 210 -11.06 -1.57 -17.55
N GLY A 211 -9.75 -1.74 -17.78
CA GLY A 211 -9.04 -1.05 -18.87
C GLY A 211 -8.96 0.48 -18.72
N GLY A 212 -9.34 1.02 -17.56
CA GLY A 212 -9.39 2.45 -17.28
C GLY A 212 -8.09 3.04 -16.75
N VAL A 213 -7.10 2.22 -16.37
CA VAL A 213 -5.77 2.69 -15.92
C VAL A 213 -4.97 3.16 -17.14
N GLN A 214 -4.45 4.40 -17.09
CA GLN A 214 -3.81 5.06 -18.24
C GLN A 214 -2.35 5.45 -18.00
N VAL A 215 -1.77 4.96 -16.90
CA VAL A 215 -0.38 5.20 -16.52
C VAL A 215 0.27 3.89 -16.10
N TYR A 216 1.59 3.87 -15.99
CA TYR A 216 2.37 2.69 -15.64
C TYR A 216 3.42 2.97 -14.55
N PRO A 217 3.83 1.96 -13.75
CA PRO A 217 4.87 2.12 -12.74
C PRO A 217 6.18 2.66 -13.35
N GLY A 218 6.76 3.67 -12.69
CA GLY A 218 7.94 4.40 -13.16
C GLY A 218 7.62 5.71 -13.92
N GLN A 219 6.37 5.92 -14.34
CA GLN A 219 5.95 7.15 -15.01
C GLN A 219 5.88 8.33 -14.02
N ARG A 220 6.44 9.49 -14.40
CA ARG A 220 6.22 10.75 -13.66
C ARG A 220 4.97 11.43 -14.18
N VAL A 221 4.16 11.96 -13.27
CA VAL A 221 2.92 12.68 -13.59
C VAL A 221 2.91 14.04 -12.87
N ALA A 222 2.42 15.07 -13.57
CA ALA A 222 2.17 16.37 -12.97
C ALA A 222 0.76 16.39 -12.33
N THR A 223 0.52 17.32 -11.41
CA THR A 223 -0.83 17.60 -10.92
C THR A 223 -1.78 17.86 -12.10
N GLY A 224 -2.97 17.24 -12.09
CA GLY A 224 -3.95 17.36 -13.17
C GLY A 224 -3.72 16.40 -14.35
N THR A 225 -2.64 15.62 -14.36
CA THR A 225 -2.44 14.57 -15.39
C THR A 225 -3.56 13.54 -15.26
N GLN A 226 -4.21 13.17 -16.36
CA GLN A 226 -5.19 12.09 -16.35
C GLN A 226 -4.48 10.76 -16.13
N ILE A 227 -4.90 10.02 -15.10
CA ILE A 227 -4.27 8.74 -14.70
C ILE A 227 -5.17 7.54 -14.94
N GLY A 228 -6.47 7.79 -15.11
CA GLY A 228 -7.40 6.76 -15.49
C GLY A 228 -8.84 7.23 -15.53
N LEU A 229 -9.74 6.26 -15.45
CA LEU A 229 -11.19 6.45 -15.49
C LEU A 229 -11.82 5.85 -14.23
N ALA A 230 -12.74 6.59 -13.61
CA ALA A 230 -13.52 6.10 -12.49
C ALA A 230 -14.36 4.88 -12.91
N GLY A 231 -14.58 3.95 -12.00
CA GLY A 231 -15.35 2.75 -12.26
C GLY A 231 -15.96 2.20 -10.98
N SER A 232 -16.10 0.88 -10.92
CA SER A 232 -16.65 0.18 -9.76
C SER A 232 -15.98 -1.19 -9.52
N THR A 233 -14.70 -1.34 -9.90
CA THR A 233 -13.97 -2.60 -9.72
C THR A 233 -13.69 -2.89 -8.24
N GLY A 234 -13.66 -4.18 -7.87
CA GLY A 234 -13.48 -4.59 -6.47
C GLY A 234 -14.76 -4.46 -5.63
N TYR A 235 -14.61 -4.35 -4.31
CA TYR A 235 -15.74 -4.21 -3.38
C TYR A 235 -16.28 -2.78 -3.38
N SER A 236 -17.38 -2.57 -4.10
CA SER A 236 -17.99 -1.26 -4.30
C SER A 236 -19.51 -1.38 -4.42
N SER A 237 -20.25 -0.47 -3.78
CA SER A 237 -21.73 -0.41 -3.85
C SER A 237 -22.24 0.37 -5.07
N GLY A 238 -21.35 1.03 -5.81
CA GLY A 238 -21.66 1.79 -7.02
C GLY A 238 -20.47 2.64 -7.49
N PRO A 239 -20.52 3.22 -8.70
CA PRO A 239 -19.39 3.97 -9.25
C PRO A 239 -18.93 5.13 -8.35
N HIS A 240 -17.65 5.10 -7.97
CA HIS A 240 -17.00 6.14 -7.17
C HIS A 240 -15.48 6.07 -7.32
N LEU A 241 -14.81 7.16 -6.94
CA LEU A 241 -13.36 7.17 -6.74
C LEU A 241 -13.07 7.06 -5.24
N HIS A 242 -12.33 6.03 -4.84
CA HIS A 242 -11.70 5.99 -3.53
C HIS A 242 -10.34 6.69 -3.60
N PHE A 243 -10.15 7.70 -2.76
CA PHE A 243 -8.93 8.48 -2.66
C PHE A 243 -8.38 8.48 -1.23
N ALA A 244 -7.11 8.11 -1.07
CA ALA A 244 -6.42 8.14 0.21
C ALA A 244 -5.01 8.68 0.04
N VAL A 245 -4.47 9.30 1.09
CA VAL A 245 -3.05 9.62 1.22
C VAL A 245 -2.48 8.74 2.31
N GLN A 246 -1.37 8.05 2.04
CA GLN A 246 -0.82 7.03 2.92
C GLN A 246 0.68 7.23 3.15
N THR A 247 1.16 6.67 4.26
CA THR A 247 2.59 6.49 4.56
C THR A 247 2.82 5.19 5.31
N VAL A 248 4.02 4.64 5.20
CA VAL A 248 4.44 3.54 6.06
C VAL A 248 4.90 4.10 7.41
N VAL A 249 4.60 3.41 8.49
CA VAL A 249 5.13 3.68 9.84
C VAL A 249 5.67 2.39 10.45
N ARG A 250 6.56 2.55 11.44
CA ARG A 250 7.00 1.44 12.29
C ARG A 250 6.01 1.29 13.44
N THR A 251 5.56 0.06 13.69
CA THR A 251 4.61 -0.27 14.76
C THR A 251 5.15 -1.45 15.55
N GLY A 252 5.78 -1.20 16.71
CA GLY A 252 6.49 -2.24 17.45
C GLY A 252 7.56 -2.91 16.59
N ASP A 253 7.52 -4.24 16.53
CA ASP A 253 8.38 -5.07 15.65
C ASP A 253 7.73 -5.29 14.28
N GLY A 254 7.17 -4.25 13.67
CA GLY A 254 6.43 -4.37 12.41
C GLY A 254 6.37 -3.08 11.60
N LEU A 255 5.88 -3.21 10.37
CA LEU A 255 5.57 -2.11 9.48
C LEU A 255 4.06 -2.07 9.27
N THR A 256 3.49 -0.86 9.21
CA THR A 256 2.06 -0.65 8.96
C THR A 256 1.89 0.47 7.96
N MET A 257 1.00 0.29 6.98
CA MET A 257 0.55 1.39 6.14
C MET A 257 -0.55 2.13 6.90
N VAL A 258 -0.44 3.44 7.02
CA VAL A 258 -1.45 4.30 7.63
C VAL A 258 -1.86 5.38 6.66
N SER A 259 -3.13 5.77 6.71
CA SER A 259 -3.63 6.94 6.01
C SER A 259 -3.28 8.21 6.77
N LEU A 260 -3.26 9.33 6.06
CA LEU A 260 -2.93 10.65 6.59
C LEU A 260 -4.07 11.64 6.30
N PRO A 261 -4.34 12.60 7.19
CA PRO A 261 -5.27 13.67 6.90
C PRO A 261 -4.74 14.53 5.74
N PHE A 262 -5.66 15.04 4.92
CA PHE A 262 -5.33 15.94 3.81
C PHE A 262 -6.47 16.92 3.55
N VAL A 263 -6.15 17.94 2.75
CA VAL A 263 -7.11 18.95 2.26
C VAL A 263 -7.11 18.97 0.73
N PHE A 264 -8.28 19.24 0.17
CA PHE A 264 -8.42 19.50 -1.26
C PHE A 264 -8.28 20.99 -1.57
N TYR A 265 -7.95 21.33 -2.81
CA TYR A 265 -8.04 22.69 -3.35
C TYR A 265 -8.63 22.72 -4.76
N VAL A 266 -9.14 23.89 -5.12
CA VAL A 266 -9.66 24.24 -6.46
C VAL A 266 -9.26 25.65 -6.86
N GLY A 267 -9.21 25.90 -8.17
CA GLY A 267 -8.93 27.21 -8.75
C GLY A 267 -7.49 27.73 -8.57
N ASP A 268 -7.24 28.87 -9.19
CA ASP A 268 -6.03 29.68 -9.05
C ASP A 268 -6.48 31.16 -8.83
N PRO A 269 -6.28 31.75 -7.64
CA PRO A 269 -5.55 31.20 -6.49
C PRO A 269 -6.29 30.03 -5.78
N PRO A 270 -5.56 29.13 -5.09
CA PRO A 270 -6.14 27.95 -4.46
C PRO A 270 -7.17 28.29 -3.37
N LYS A 271 -8.37 27.73 -3.50
CA LYS A 271 -9.37 27.65 -2.43
C LYS A 271 -9.32 26.28 -1.77
N VAL A 272 -8.81 26.23 -0.55
CA VAL A 272 -8.57 24.99 0.21
C VAL A 272 -9.78 24.62 1.05
N PHE A 273 -10.10 23.33 1.14
CA PHE A 273 -11.15 22.80 2.00
C PHE A 273 -10.85 21.38 2.49
N ALA A 274 -11.32 21.06 3.68
CA ALA A 274 -11.33 19.68 4.18
C ALA A 274 -12.53 18.90 3.59
N PRO A 275 -12.35 17.66 3.13
CA PRO A 275 -13.44 16.83 2.64
C PRO A 275 -14.44 16.51 3.76
N ARG A 276 -15.73 16.53 3.45
CA ARG A 276 -16.80 16.21 4.41
C ARG A 276 -17.86 15.32 3.76
N SER A 277 -18.35 14.34 4.49
CA SER A 277 -19.46 13.48 4.04
C SER A 277 -20.67 14.34 3.65
N GLY A 278 -21.25 14.06 2.49
CA GLY A 278 -22.41 14.77 1.92
C GLY A 278 -22.07 16.06 1.17
N MET A 279 -20.82 16.54 1.23
CA MET A 279 -20.38 17.76 0.53
C MET A 279 -20.47 17.58 -0.99
N LEU A 280 -21.02 18.58 -1.69
CA LEU A 280 -20.85 18.71 -3.13
C LEU A 280 -19.53 19.44 -3.41
N ALA A 281 -18.53 18.72 -3.89
CA ALA A 281 -17.24 19.28 -4.27
C ALA A 281 -17.26 19.63 -5.76
N SER A 282 -16.92 20.87 -6.11
CA SER A 282 -16.94 21.39 -7.50
C SER A 282 -15.53 21.84 -7.86
N ALA A 283 -15.00 21.32 -8.97
CA ALA A 283 -13.66 21.63 -9.49
C ALA A 283 -13.66 22.91 -10.33
#